data_AF-A0A7C6NI98-F1
#
_entry.id   AF-A0A7C6NI98-F1
#
_cell.length_a   1.000
_cell.length_b   1.000
_cell.length_c   1.000
_cell.angle_alpha   90.00
_cell.angle_beta   90.00
_cell.angle_gamma   90.00
#
_symmetry.space_group_name_H-M   'P 1'
#
loop_
_entity.id
_entity.type
_entity.pdbx_description
1 polymer ?
#
loop_
_entity_poly.entity_id
_entity_poly.type
_entity_poly.pdbx_seq_one_letter_code
_entity_poly.pdbx_strand_id
1 'polypeptide(L)'
;MPFGYSRKIFKYPAVQYIPLERYDEVSGNYTKSSDLARINIYTYQEQEELERRLGYLGYNDNYNIKQGQLGILIRNARVNLIQYRGFEVIMVGNPAPGTYQVFKINTAYFYKDKLIFTLYDGETGTRLDLYPLQERVRNL
;
A
#
# COMPACT_ATOMS: atom_id res chain seq x y z
N MET A 1 11.04 -19.12 -7.28
CA MET A 1 10.41 -18.14 -6.36
C MET A 1 9.94 -16.98 -7.22
N PRO A 2 8.64 -16.65 -7.30
CA PRO A 2 8.19 -15.47 -8.04
C PRO A 2 8.80 -14.21 -7.42
N PHE A 3 9.40 -13.34 -8.25
CA PHE A 3 10.01 -12.08 -7.80
C PHE A 3 11.08 -12.23 -6.70
N GLY A 4 11.71 -13.40 -6.56
CA GLY A 4 12.66 -13.69 -5.48
C GLY A 4 12.03 -14.01 -4.12
N TYR A 5 10.70 -14.03 -4.01
CA TYR A 5 9.99 -14.22 -2.75
C TYR A 5 9.32 -15.60 -2.61
N SER A 6 8.96 -15.93 -1.37
CA SER A 6 8.31 -17.20 -1.01
C SER A 6 6.99 -17.42 -1.76
N ARG A 7 6.71 -18.68 -2.11
CA ARG A 7 5.40 -19.10 -2.67
C ARG A 7 4.24 -18.94 -1.67
N LYS A 8 4.55 -18.71 -0.38
CA LYS A 8 3.55 -18.33 0.64
C LYS A 8 2.96 -16.94 0.35
N ILE A 9 3.76 -16.03 -0.21
CA ILE A 9 3.33 -14.69 -0.64
C ILE A 9 2.74 -14.78 -2.05
N PHE A 10 3.50 -15.31 -3.00
CA PHE A 10 3.10 -15.40 -4.41
C PHE A 10 2.76 -16.83 -4.81
N LYS A 11 1.46 -17.14 -4.77
CA LYS A 11 0.93 -18.48 -5.08
C LYS A 11 1.00 -18.86 -6.56
N TYR A 12 1.10 -17.88 -7.46
CA TYR A 12 1.06 -18.06 -8.91
C TYR A 12 2.42 -17.71 -9.57
N PRO A 13 2.65 -18.09 -10.84
CA PRO A 13 3.80 -17.63 -11.60
C PRO A 13 3.83 -16.10 -11.76
N ALA A 14 5.03 -15.52 -11.83
CA ALA A 14 5.23 -14.06 -11.90
C ALA A 14 4.45 -13.38 -13.04
N VAL A 15 4.38 -14.02 -14.21
CA VAL A 15 3.65 -13.51 -15.39
C VAL A 15 2.14 -13.32 -15.17
N GLN A 16 1.57 -13.92 -14.12
CA GLN A 16 0.14 -13.76 -13.80
C GLN A 16 -0.15 -12.56 -12.90
N TYR A 17 0.87 -11.79 -12.53
CA TYR A 17 0.71 -10.59 -11.71
C TYR A 17 0.97 -9.35 -12.54
N ILE A 18 0.19 -8.32 -12.26
CA ILE A 18 0.35 -6.99 -12.85
C ILE A 18 1.17 -6.16 -11.85
N PRO A 19 2.37 -5.69 -12.21
CA PRO A 19 3.14 -4.81 -11.34
C PRO A 19 2.42 -3.47 -11.18
N LEU A 20 2.38 -2.96 -9.94
CA LEU A 20 1.87 -1.62 -9.68
C LEU A 20 3.03 -0.70 -9.34
N GLU A 21 3.16 0.39 -10.09
CA GLU A 21 4.15 1.43 -9.83
C GLU A 21 3.70 2.34 -8.69
N ARG A 22 4.69 2.81 -7.92
CA ARG A 22 4.51 3.76 -6.83
C ARG A 22 4.91 5.15 -7.33
N TYR A 23 4.02 6.11 -7.19
CA TYR A 23 4.27 7.50 -7.57
C TYR A 23 4.30 8.41 -6.35
N ASP A 24 5.03 9.53 -6.49
CA ASP A 24 5.14 10.58 -5.47
C ASP A 24 5.46 10.03 -4.08
N GLU A 25 6.36 9.04 -4.01
CA GLU A 25 6.68 8.37 -2.76
C GLU A 25 7.40 9.32 -1.80
N VAL A 26 6.86 9.41 -0.58
CA VAL A 26 7.47 10.10 0.54
C VAL A 26 7.60 9.13 1.70
N SER A 27 8.71 9.23 2.43
CA SER A 27 8.93 8.47 3.65
C SER A 27 9.51 9.37 4.73
N GLY A 28 9.17 9.09 5.99
CA GLY A 28 9.71 9.82 7.12
C GLY A 28 9.62 9.03 8.42
N ASN A 29 10.19 9.60 9.47
CA ASN A 29 10.11 9.05 10.82
C ASN A 29 8.98 9.74 11.58
N TYR A 30 8.37 9.04 12.55
CA TYR A 30 7.36 9.61 13.44
C TYR A 30 7.46 9.04 14.85
N THR A 31 7.17 9.87 15.86
CA THR A 31 7.52 9.62 17.27
C THR A 31 6.66 8.54 17.95
N LYS A 32 5.47 8.24 17.43
CA LYS A 32 4.56 7.23 18.00
C LYS A 32 4.75 5.87 17.33
N SER A 33 5.89 5.22 17.55
CA SER A 33 6.11 3.87 17.02
C SER A 33 5.19 2.86 17.72
N SER A 34 4.48 2.08 16.91
CA SER A 34 3.95 0.77 17.31
C SER A 34 4.77 -0.27 16.57
N ASP A 35 4.95 -1.47 17.11
CA ASP A 35 5.64 -2.52 16.36
C ASP A 35 4.77 -3.10 15.23
N LEU A 36 3.47 -2.78 15.23
CA LEU A 36 2.54 -3.29 14.24
C LEU A 36 2.53 -2.42 12.98
N ALA A 37 2.86 -3.04 11.85
CA ALA A 37 2.67 -2.46 10.54
C ALA A 37 1.19 -2.17 10.27
N ARG A 38 0.89 -1.07 9.59
CA ARG A 38 -0.48 -0.68 9.24
C ARG A 38 -0.57 -0.15 7.83
N ILE A 39 -1.59 -0.61 7.10
CA ILE A 39 -2.02 -0.09 5.81
C ILE A 39 -3.22 0.83 6.04
N ASN A 40 -3.18 2.02 5.46
CA ASN A 40 -4.34 2.87 5.29
C ASN A 40 -4.42 3.33 3.84
N ILE A 41 -5.61 3.27 3.26
CA ILE A 41 -5.86 3.60 1.85
C ILE A 41 -6.82 4.77 1.83
N TYR A 42 -6.58 5.69 0.90
CA TYR A 42 -7.34 6.91 0.70
C TYR A 42 -7.67 7.07 -0.78
N THR A 43 -8.88 7.52 -1.04
CA THR A 43 -9.33 7.93 -2.37
C THR A 43 -9.16 9.44 -2.53
N TYR A 44 -9.39 9.95 -3.75
CA TYR A 44 -9.41 11.39 -3.99
C TYR A 44 -10.49 12.13 -3.17
N GLN A 45 -11.55 11.43 -2.75
CA GLN A 45 -12.62 11.98 -1.90
C GLN A 45 -12.19 12.09 -0.43
N GLU A 46 -11.23 11.28 0.00
CA GLU A 46 -10.70 11.24 1.37
C GLU A 46 -9.40 12.06 1.52
N GLN A 47 -9.14 12.95 0.56
CA GLN A 47 -7.95 13.79 0.49
C GLN A 47 -7.71 14.59 1.79
N GLU A 48 -8.74 15.23 2.33
CA GLU A 48 -8.65 15.99 3.58
C GLU A 48 -8.29 15.11 4.79
N GLU A 49 -8.78 13.86 4.82
CA GLU A 49 -8.43 12.92 5.88
C GLU A 49 -6.96 12.52 5.79
N LEU A 50 -6.46 12.26 4.56
CA LEU A 50 -5.06 11.95 4.34
C LEU A 50 -4.17 13.11 4.77
N GLU A 51 -4.46 14.34 4.34
CA GLU A 51 -3.70 15.53 4.71
C GLU A 51 -3.64 15.70 6.24
N ARG A 52 -4.78 15.55 6.92
CA ARG A 52 -4.83 15.59 8.38
C ARG A 52 -3.93 14.53 9.02
N ARG A 53 -3.94 13.31 8.49
CA ARG A 53 -3.09 12.21 9.01
C ARG A 53 -1.61 12.44 8.74
N LEU A 54 -1.25 12.96 7.58
CA LEU A 54 0.12 13.32 7.24
C LEU A 54 0.62 14.49 8.12
N GLY A 55 -0.21 15.48 8.40
CA GLY A 55 0.10 16.57 9.33
C GLY A 55 0.42 16.05 10.74
N TYR A 56 -0.32 15.06 11.25
CA TYR A 56 0.02 14.40 12.52
C TYR A 56 1.36 13.63 12.50
N LEU A 57 1.83 13.25 11.30
CA LEU A 57 3.12 12.62 11.08
C LEU A 57 4.24 13.65 10.81
N GLY A 58 3.92 14.95 10.86
CA GLY A 58 4.86 16.05 10.62
C GLY A 58 5.17 16.31 9.14
N TYR A 59 4.37 15.74 8.22
CA TYR A 59 4.47 16.03 6.79
C TYR A 59 3.47 17.12 6.41
N ASN A 60 4.00 18.26 5.95
CA ASN A 60 3.22 19.48 5.72
C ASN A 60 3.16 19.89 4.24
N ASP A 61 3.69 19.08 3.33
CA ASP A 61 3.62 19.39 1.90
C ASP A 61 2.26 18.95 1.31
N ASN A 62 1.85 19.59 0.22
CA ASN A 62 0.60 19.29 -0.46
C ASN A 62 0.67 17.95 -1.20
N TYR A 63 0.22 16.88 -0.54
CA TYR A 63 0.14 15.55 -1.14
C TYR A 63 -1.23 15.33 -1.78
N ASN A 64 -1.37 15.47 -3.09
CA ASN A 64 -2.68 15.42 -3.77
C ASN A 64 -2.96 14.06 -4.45
N ILE A 65 -4.09 13.41 -4.13
CA ILE A 65 -4.62 12.23 -4.85
C ILE A 65 -5.57 12.69 -5.96
N LYS A 66 -5.31 12.27 -7.21
CA LYS A 66 -6.22 12.52 -8.33
C LYS A 66 -7.23 11.40 -8.48
N GLN A 67 -8.33 11.68 -9.18
CA GLN A 67 -9.25 10.64 -9.66
C GLN A 67 -8.47 9.60 -10.49
N GLY A 68 -8.79 8.32 -10.31
CA GLY A 68 -8.03 7.20 -10.88
C GLY A 68 -6.79 6.81 -10.07
N GLN A 69 -6.61 7.37 -8.87
CA GLN A 69 -5.49 7.06 -7.99
C GLN A 69 -5.97 6.67 -6.59
N LEU A 70 -5.17 5.85 -5.93
CA LEU A 70 -5.27 5.58 -4.50
C LEU A 70 -4.02 6.11 -3.80
N GLY A 71 -4.19 6.85 -2.72
CA GLY A 71 -3.13 7.13 -1.77
C GLY A 71 -2.99 5.99 -0.77
N ILE A 72 -1.80 5.45 -0.62
CA ILE A 72 -1.50 4.37 0.32
C ILE A 72 -0.53 4.91 1.35
N LEU A 73 -0.98 4.95 2.60
CA LEU A 73 -0.15 5.27 3.77
C LEU A 73 0.17 3.98 4.51
N ILE A 74 1.46 3.66 4.56
CA ILE A 74 2.02 2.55 5.32
C ILE A 74 2.71 3.14 6.56
N ARG A 75 2.48 2.50 7.72
CA ARG A 75 3.18 2.82 8.97
C ARG A 75 3.88 1.58 9.51
N ASN A 76 5.03 1.78 10.15
CA ASN A 76 5.89 0.75 10.77
C ASN A 76 6.38 -0.33 9.80
N ALA A 77 6.37 -0.06 8.50
CA ALA A 77 6.89 -0.94 7.46
C ALA A 77 7.27 -0.13 6.22
N ARG A 78 8.17 -0.67 5.41
CA ARG A 78 8.57 -0.10 4.13
C ARG A 78 8.29 -1.08 3.01
N VAL A 79 7.39 -0.71 2.10
CA VAL A 79 7.02 -1.49 0.92
C VAL A 79 8.04 -1.25 -0.17
N ASN A 80 8.44 -2.33 -0.85
CA ASN A 80 9.42 -2.31 -1.94
C ASN A 80 8.82 -2.86 -3.25
N LEU A 81 7.82 -3.73 -3.17
CA LEU A 81 7.20 -4.38 -4.32
C LEU A 81 5.68 -4.38 -4.15
N ILE A 82 4.96 -4.08 -5.22
CA ILE A 82 3.50 -4.16 -5.27
C ILE A 82 3.09 -4.92 -6.53
N GLN A 83 2.23 -5.92 -6.35
CA GLN A 83 1.73 -6.78 -7.40
C GLN A 83 0.23 -6.95 -7.26
N TYR A 84 -0.48 -6.91 -8.37
CA TYR A 84 -1.92 -7.06 -8.42
C TYR A 84 -2.32 -8.35 -9.13
N ARG A 85 -3.30 -9.06 -8.58
CA ARG A 85 -3.96 -10.19 -9.24
C ARG A 85 -5.36 -10.42 -8.70
N GLY A 86 -6.37 -10.39 -9.57
CA GLY A 86 -7.74 -10.74 -9.20
C GLY A 86 -8.31 -9.77 -8.16
N PHE A 87 -8.55 -10.25 -6.96
CA PHE A 87 -9.07 -9.47 -5.83
C PHE A 87 -7.97 -9.03 -4.85
N GLU A 88 -6.70 -9.36 -5.11
CA GLU A 88 -5.60 -9.14 -4.18
C GLU A 88 -4.59 -8.14 -4.75
N VAL A 89 -4.23 -7.15 -3.93
CA VAL A 89 -3.03 -6.34 -4.09
C VAL A 89 -2.03 -6.81 -3.03
N ILE A 90 -0.94 -7.42 -3.49
CA ILE A 90 0.11 -7.99 -2.67
C ILE A 90 1.23 -6.97 -2.59
N MET A 91 1.47 -6.46 -1.39
CA MET A 91 2.59 -5.58 -1.07
C MET A 91 3.64 -6.39 -0.32
N VAL A 92 4.90 -6.26 -0.72
CA VAL A 92 6.03 -6.89 -0.05
C VAL A 92 6.98 -5.81 0.42
N GLY A 93 7.37 -5.91 1.68
CA GLY A 93 8.21 -4.94 2.35
C GLY A 93 8.88 -5.54 3.56
N ASN A 94 9.52 -4.70 4.37
CA ASN A 94 10.14 -5.10 5.62
C ASN A 94 9.54 -4.27 6.78
N PRO A 95 9.41 -4.84 7.99
CA PRO A 95 9.11 -4.06 9.18
C PRO A 95 10.10 -2.91 9.35
N ALA A 96 9.58 -1.73 9.64
CA ALA A 96 10.38 -0.52 9.85
C ALA A 96 9.70 0.35 10.94
N PRO A 97 9.72 -0.07 12.21
CA PRO A 97 9.01 0.60 13.29
C PRO A 97 9.38 2.09 13.41
N GLY A 98 8.37 2.93 13.68
CA GLY A 98 8.57 4.38 13.80
C GLY A 98 8.77 5.11 12.47
N THR A 99 8.56 4.44 11.34
CA THR A 99 8.59 5.06 10.01
C THR A 99 7.24 5.02 9.32
N TYR A 100 6.95 6.02 8.51
CA TYR A 100 5.84 6.01 7.57
C TYR A 100 6.35 6.09 6.14
N GLN A 101 5.54 5.58 5.23
CA GLN A 101 5.73 5.67 3.80
C GLN A 101 4.37 5.97 3.18
N VAL A 102 4.29 6.99 2.33
CA VAL A 102 3.09 7.32 1.58
C VAL A 102 3.42 7.37 0.10
N PHE A 103 2.58 6.76 -0.73
CA PHE A 103 2.75 6.77 -2.19
C PHE A 103 1.39 6.60 -2.87
N LYS A 104 1.35 6.88 -4.17
CA LYS A 104 0.15 6.73 -4.99
C LYS A 104 0.29 5.53 -5.89
N ILE A 105 -0.83 4.88 -6.17
CA ILE A 105 -0.92 3.86 -7.23
C ILE A 105 -2.08 4.20 -8.17
N ASN A 106 -1.97 3.78 -9.43
CA ASN A 106 -3.02 3.98 -10.43
C ASN A 106 -4.06 2.85 -10.37
N THR A 107 -5.35 3.18 -10.45
CA THR A 107 -6.45 2.22 -10.41
C THR A 107 -6.77 1.58 -11.77
N ALA A 108 -6.21 2.09 -12.87
CA ALA A 108 -6.54 1.67 -14.23
C ALA A 108 -6.38 0.16 -14.51
N TYR A 109 -5.50 -0.53 -13.78
CA TYR A 109 -5.27 -1.96 -13.96
C TYR A 109 -6.28 -2.84 -13.22
N PHE A 110 -7.07 -2.28 -12.30
CA PHE A 110 -7.99 -3.03 -11.45
C PHE A 110 -9.27 -3.39 -12.20
N TYR A 111 -9.38 -4.67 -12.57
CA TYR A 111 -10.57 -5.18 -13.24
C TYR A 111 -11.63 -5.72 -12.26
N LYS A 112 -11.32 -5.78 -10.96
CA LYS A 112 -12.25 -6.17 -9.89
C LYS A 112 -12.63 -4.98 -9.02
N ASP A 113 -13.89 -4.95 -8.60
CA ASP A 113 -14.46 -3.81 -7.86
C ASP A 113 -14.13 -3.83 -6.37
N LYS A 114 -13.75 -4.98 -5.80
CA LYS A 114 -13.38 -5.14 -4.39
C LYS A 114 -11.95 -5.64 -4.34
N LEU A 115 -11.10 -4.95 -3.60
CA LEU A 115 -9.68 -5.29 -3.50
C LEU A 115 -9.30 -5.53 -2.05
N ILE A 116 -8.39 -6.48 -1.84
CA ILE A 116 -7.79 -6.77 -0.55
C ILE A 116 -6.31 -6.46 -0.67
N PHE A 117 -5.88 -5.45 0.05
CA PHE A 117 -4.48 -5.07 0.15
C PHE A 117 -3.86 -5.86 1.29
N THR A 118 -2.82 -6.64 0.98
CA THR A 118 -2.12 -7.44 1.97
C THR A 118 -0.65 -7.09 1.96
N LEU A 119 -0.12 -6.73 3.14
CA LEU A 119 1.29 -6.46 3.32
C LEU A 119 1.97 -7.70 3.92
N TYR A 120 3.02 -8.17 3.26
CA TYR A 120 3.87 -9.26 3.72
C TYR A 120 5.28 -8.77 4.03
N ASP A 121 5.85 -9.36 5.07
CA ASP A 121 7.29 -9.33 5.30
C ASP A 121 7.98 -10.17 4.22
N GLY A 122 8.88 -9.55 3.47
CA GLY A 122 9.59 -10.17 2.36
C GLY A 122 10.56 -11.28 2.79
N GLU A 123 11.10 -11.22 4.01
CA GLU A 123 12.04 -12.22 4.51
C GLU A 123 11.30 -13.44 5.07
N THR A 124 10.35 -13.21 5.97
CA THR A 124 9.66 -14.30 6.68
C THR A 124 8.46 -14.85 5.92
N GLY A 125 7.89 -14.07 5.00
CA GLY A 125 6.61 -14.39 4.35
C GLY A 125 5.39 -14.24 5.26
N THR A 126 5.58 -13.66 6.44
CA THR A 126 4.50 -13.42 7.41
C THR A 126 3.64 -12.25 6.94
N ARG A 127 2.33 -12.36 7.13
CA ARG A 127 1.42 -11.24 6.86
C ARG A 127 1.55 -10.21 7.98
N LEU A 128 1.92 -8.99 7.61
CA LEU A 128 2.08 -7.87 8.52
C LEU A 128 0.76 -7.11 8.73
N ASP A 129 -0.01 -6.88 7.68
CA ASP A 129 -1.34 -6.26 7.78
C ASP A 129 -2.23 -6.62 6.59
N LEU A 130 -3.54 -6.37 6.73
CA LEU A 130 -4.54 -6.58 5.69
C LEU A 130 -5.60 -5.48 5.74
N TYR A 131 -5.90 -4.91 4.57
CA TYR A 131 -6.88 -3.86 4.40
C TYR A 131 -7.88 -4.22 3.29
N PRO A 132 -9.16 -4.51 3.63
CA PRO A 132 -10.19 -4.75 2.63
C PRO A 132 -10.76 -3.41 2.13
N LEU A 133 -10.53 -3.08 0.87
CA LEU A 133 -11.15 -1.93 0.21
C LEU A 133 -12.54 -2.35 -0.30
N GLN A 134 -13.58 -1.88 0.38
CA GLN A 134 -14.97 -2.26 0.11
C GLN A 134 -15.64 -1.40 -0.97
N GLU A 135 -15.06 -0.25 -1.30
CA GLU A 135 -15.58 0.68 -2.30
C GLU A 135 -15.31 0.20 -3.73
N ARG A 136 -16.21 0.56 -4.65
CA ARG A 136 -16.07 0.21 -6.07
C ARG A 136 -14.93 1.00 -6.70
N VAL A 137 -13.81 0.31 -6.92
CA VAL A 137 -12.58 0.89 -7.46
C VAL A 137 -12.72 1.53 -8.84
N ARG A 138 -13.71 1.13 -9.64
CA ARG A 138 -13.99 1.72 -10.97
C ARG A 138 -14.51 3.16 -10.92
N ASN A 139 -14.96 3.62 -9.76
CA ASN A 139 -15.50 4.97 -9.57
C ASN A 139 -14.54 5.89 -8.78
N LEU A 140 -13.33 5.39 -8.46
CA LEU A 140 -12.29 6.08 -7.69
C LEU A 140 -11.19 6.60 -8.62
#